data_AF-A0A382CGY5-F1
#
_entry.id   AF-A0A382CGY5-F1
#
_cell.length_a   1.000
_cell.length_b   1.000
_cell.length_c   1.000
_cell.angle_alpha   90.00
_cell.angle_beta   90.00
_cell.angle_gamma   90.00
#
_symmetry.space_group_name_H-M   'P 1'
#
loop_
_entity.id
_entity.type
_entity.pdbx_description
1 polymer ?
#
loop_
_entity_poly.entity_id
_entity_poly.type
_entity_poly.pdbx_seq_one_letter_code
_entity_poly.pdbx_strand_id
1 'polypeptide(L)'
;HSSVSYNKGCYIGQEVIARIKTYGAPNFALMGLIIEGDTLPLHDNEIKLNSKKLGVIKSSIFSYSLQKNISLAYIQKDHRSPDIDLDVTIDNKPYKIKTCLLPFYQPQTRKDRSKILQDKALKLYQNQDDLNQPVTLLREAIELDPKNATAYEALGVFLSKQNKLDEAIALMKRLVEINPEEIMAHSNLSVYYMQQGRIEDAEREKGEATALQFEKAIAENMAKKTTEDKVKQDLAEREQKISMFKQVLEIDPVDQVANFGLGSVYHDLKRYEEALPPLQTVVKEYKDYSAAYVLLGKTMEKLSRQDEAIQTYREGIAVASKKGDLMPLKEMQQKLNQLLHSSP
;
A
#
# COMPACT_ATOMS: atom_id res chain seq x y z
N HIS A 1 -4.33 8.89 36.20
CA HIS A 1 -4.31 9.28 34.78
C HIS A 1 -2.92 9.05 34.21
N SER A 2 -2.72 7.96 33.47
CA SER A 2 -1.45 7.68 32.77
C SER A 2 -1.80 7.19 31.38
N SER A 3 -1.95 8.14 30.45
CA SER A 3 -2.17 7.90 29.03
C SER A 3 -0.84 7.50 28.37
N VAL A 4 -0.78 6.29 27.83
CA VAL A 4 0.36 5.86 27.00
C VAL A 4 0.12 6.33 25.57
N SER A 5 1.09 7.04 25.00
CA SER A 5 1.09 7.53 23.62
C SER A 5 1.69 6.46 22.70
N TYR A 6 0.96 6.04 21.67
CA TYR A 6 1.36 5.01 20.71
C TYR A 6 2.24 5.52 19.56
N ASN A 7 2.63 6.80 19.57
CA ASN A 7 3.32 7.45 18.45
C ASN A 7 4.79 7.79 18.73
N LYS A 8 5.41 7.26 19.79
CA LYS A 8 6.83 7.47 20.08
C LYS A 8 7.58 6.14 20.08
N GLY A 9 8.66 6.10 19.32
CA GLY A 9 9.39 4.90 18.92
C GLY A 9 9.87 3.99 20.06
N CYS A 10 10.09 2.73 19.67
CA CYS A 10 10.68 1.60 20.41
C CYS A 10 11.44 1.97 21.70
N TYR A 11 10.84 1.65 22.84
CA TYR A 11 11.57 1.46 24.09
C TYR A 11 11.25 0.08 24.66
N ILE A 12 12.27 -0.78 24.65
CA ILE A 12 12.32 -2.16 25.19
C ILE A 12 11.81 -2.28 26.65
N GLY A 13 11.66 -1.17 27.38
CA GLY A 13 11.14 -1.16 28.75
C GLY A 13 9.60 -1.19 28.89
N GLN A 14 8.82 -0.76 27.89
CA GLN A 14 7.35 -0.75 28.01
C GLN A 14 6.71 -2.13 27.78
N GLU A 15 7.34 -2.96 26.95
CA GLU A 15 6.96 -4.38 26.81
C GLU A 15 7.08 -5.13 28.14
N VAL A 16 8.07 -4.78 28.96
CA VAL A 16 8.34 -5.43 30.24
C VAL A 16 7.29 -5.04 31.28
N ILE A 17 6.88 -3.76 31.34
CA ILE A 17 5.86 -3.31 32.29
C ILE A 17 4.45 -3.83 31.91
N ALA A 18 4.15 -3.95 30.61
CA ALA A 18 2.92 -4.59 30.14
C ALA A 18 2.92 -6.11 30.41
N ARG A 19 4.06 -6.79 30.21
CA ARG A 19 4.24 -8.22 30.51
C ARG A 19 4.17 -8.54 32.01
N ILE A 20 4.63 -7.65 32.88
CA ILE A 20 4.65 -7.90 34.33
C ILE A 20 3.27 -7.75 34.97
N LYS A 21 2.37 -6.92 34.42
CA LYS A 21 1.00 -6.76 34.95
C LYS A 21 -0.02 -7.78 34.45
N THR A 22 0.32 -8.58 33.43
CA THR A 22 -0.56 -9.61 32.90
C THR A 22 0.11 -10.96 32.94
N TYR A 23 -0.28 -11.77 33.92
CA TYR A 23 -0.34 -13.23 33.73
C TYR A 23 -0.82 -13.50 32.30
N GLY A 24 -0.06 -14.31 31.56
CA GLY A 24 -0.05 -14.41 30.10
C GLY A 24 -1.36 -14.04 29.41
N ALA A 25 -1.29 -13.09 28.47
CA ALA A 25 -2.45 -12.59 27.72
C ALA A 25 -3.40 -13.74 27.33
N PRO A 26 -4.72 -13.62 27.59
CA PRO A 26 -5.66 -14.71 27.39
C PRO A 26 -5.59 -15.21 25.94
N ASN A 27 -5.66 -16.55 25.79
CA ASN A 27 -5.55 -17.23 24.49
C ASN A 27 -6.55 -16.68 23.47
N PHE A 28 -7.73 -16.23 23.92
CA PHE A 28 -8.72 -15.52 23.12
C PHE A 28 -9.02 -14.15 23.74
N ALA A 29 -9.17 -13.11 22.91
CA ALA A 29 -9.77 -11.84 23.35
C ALA A 29 -10.65 -11.25 22.25
N LEU A 30 -11.52 -10.33 22.66
CA LEU A 30 -12.43 -9.64 21.77
C LEU A 30 -11.67 -8.81 20.74
N MET A 31 -12.04 -8.94 19.47
CA MET A 31 -11.51 -8.21 18.32
C MET A 31 -12.66 -7.81 17.40
N GLY A 32 -12.49 -6.71 16.66
CA GLY A 32 -13.40 -6.36 15.58
C GLY A 32 -13.01 -7.09 14.29
N LEU A 33 -14.00 -7.49 13.51
CA LEU A 33 -13.84 -8.04 12.16
C LEU A 33 -14.66 -7.21 11.18
N ILE A 34 -14.07 -6.85 10.05
CA ILE A 34 -14.80 -6.38 8.87
C ILE A 34 -15.00 -7.59 7.96
N ILE A 35 -16.22 -7.81 7.49
CA ILE A 35 -16.58 -8.95 6.65
C ILE A 35 -16.90 -8.44 5.25
N GLU A 36 -16.29 -9.05 4.24
CA GLU A 36 -16.60 -8.75 2.84
C GLU A 36 -17.83 -9.54 2.36
N GLY A 37 -18.58 -8.95 1.44
CA GLY A 37 -19.81 -9.52 0.88
C GLY A 37 -21.06 -9.22 1.71
N ASP A 38 -22.20 -9.78 1.30
CA ASP A 38 -23.52 -9.38 1.81
C ASP A 38 -24.04 -10.26 2.95
N THR A 39 -23.36 -11.37 3.24
CA THR A 39 -23.83 -12.31 4.27
C THR A 39 -23.16 -12.04 5.61
N LEU A 40 -23.96 -11.98 6.68
CA LEU A 40 -23.47 -11.82 8.05
C LEU A 40 -23.39 -13.20 8.73
N PRO A 41 -22.28 -13.54 9.40
CA PRO A 41 -22.20 -14.77 10.16
C PRO A 41 -23.07 -14.68 11.41
N LEU A 42 -23.66 -15.81 11.80
CA LEU A 42 -24.52 -15.89 12.99
C LEU A 42 -23.71 -15.90 14.29
N HIS A 43 -24.39 -15.54 15.38
CA HIS A 43 -23.86 -15.58 16.74
C HIS A 43 -23.36 -16.99 17.10
N ASP A 44 -22.25 -17.05 17.84
CA ASP A 44 -21.57 -18.27 18.32
C ASP A 44 -21.01 -19.22 17.26
N ASN A 45 -21.05 -18.85 15.98
CA ASN A 45 -20.38 -19.63 14.95
C ASN A 45 -18.86 -19.61 15.12
N GLU A 46 -18.25 -20.78 14.97
CA GLU A 46 -16.79 -20.94 15.04
C GLU A 46 -16.14 -20.43 13.75
N ILE A 47 -15.11 -19.61 13.90
CA ILE A 47 -14.26 -19.14 12.82
C ILE A 47 -13.10 -20.11 12.69
N LYS A 48 -12.89 -20.66 11.50
CA LYS A 48 -11.81 -21.60 11.21
C LYS A 48 -10.88 -21.05 10.14
N LEU A 49 -9.58 -21.19 10.37
CA LEU A 49 -8.53 -20.94 9.38
C LEU A 49 -7.81 -22.26 9.13
N ASN A 50 -7.83 -22.76 7.89
CA ASN A 50 -7.24 -24.07 7.53
C ASN A 50 -7.72 -25.22 8.45
N SER A 51 -9.02 -25.31 8.72
CA SER A 51 -9.66 -26.28 9.64
C SER A 51 -9.30 -26.13 11.13
N LYS A 52 -8.44 -25.19 11.52
CA LYS A 52 -8.14 -24.88 12.92
C LYS A 52 -9.04 -23.77 13.44
N LYS A 53 -9.50 -23.90 14.68
CA LYS A 53 -10.29 -22.87 15.37
C LYS A 53 -9.46 -21.59 15.52
N LEU A 54 -9.88 -20.53 14.84
CA LEU A 54 -9.33 -19.18 14.92
C LEU A 54 -10.05 -18.36 16.01
N GLY A 55 -11.37 -18.57 16.14
CA GLY A 55 -12.20 -17.72 16.97
C GLY A 55 -13.67 -18.11 17.01
N VAL A 56 -14.47 -17.26 17.64
CA VAL A 56 -15.93 -17.43 17.75
C VAL A 56 -16.60 -16.06 17.56
N ILE A 57 -17.57 -16.00 16.67
CA ILE A 57 -18.40 -14.80 16.44
C ILE A 57 -19.30 -14.56 17.66
N LYS A 58 -19.37 -13.31 18.11
CA LYS A 58 -20.21 -12.87 19.24
C LYS A 58 -21.29 -11.88 18.85
N SER A 59 -21.10 -11.14 17.78
CA SER A 59 -22.19 -10.38 17.16
C SER A 59 -21.80 -10.02 15.76
N SER A 60 -22.80 -9.77 14.92
CA SER A 60 -22.62 -9.36 13.53
C SER A 60 -23.72 -8.38 13.18
N ILE A 61 -23.37 -7.28 12.51
CA ILE A 61 -24.30 -6.27 12.06
C ILE A 61 -23.76 -5.56 10.82
N PHE A 62 -24.64 -5.11 9.93
CA PHE A 62 -24.27 -4.16 8.89
C PHE A 62 -24.21 -2.75 9.48
N SER A 63 -23.05 -2.10 9.43
CA SER A 63 -22.89 -0.72 9.85
C SER A 63 -23.26 0.22 8.71
N TYR A 64 -24.40 0.89 8.82
CA TYR A 64 -24.80 1.94 7.87
C TYR A 64 -23.83 3.12 7.83
N SER A 65 -23.18 3.46 8.95
CA SER A 65 -22.21 4.56 8.98
C SER A 65 -20.90 4.21 8.27
N LEU A 66 -20.45 2.96 8.37
CA LEU A 66 -19.22 2.50 7.71
C LEU A 66 -19.47 1.89 6.33
N GLN A 67 -20.74 1.63 5.98
CA GLN A 67 -21.16 0.87 4.79
C GLN A 67 -20.45 -0.49 4.71
N LYS A 68 -20.34 -1.19 5.85
CA LYS A 68 -19.60 -2.45 5.99
C LYS A 68 -20.29 -3.41 6.94
N ASN A 69 -20.18 -4.71 6.64
CA ASN A 69 -20.50 -5.76 7.59
C ASN A 69 -19.40 -5.84 8.66
N ILE A 70 -19.79 -5.75 9.93
CA ILE A 70 -18.86 -5.79 11.07
C ILE A 70 -19.30 -6.87 12.06
N SER A 71 -18.31 -7.53 12.67
CA SER A 71 -18.55 -8.54 13.70
C SER A 71 -17.59 -8.41 14.86
N LEU A 72 -18.11 -8.60 16.07
CA LEU A 72 -17.28 -8.82 17.26
C LEU A 72 -16.99 -10.31 17.37
N ALA A 73 -15.73 -10.66 17.61
CA ALA A 73 -15.32 -12.05 17.76
C ALA A 73 -14.24 -12.21 18.83
N TYR A 74 -14.25 -13.35 19.51
CA TYR A 74 -13.10 -13.77 20.30
C TYR A 74 -12.08 -14.42 19.36
N ILE A 75 -10.89 -13.84 19.23
CA ILE A 75 -9.84 -14.29 18.30
C ILE A 75 -8.60 -14.76 19.07
N GLN A 76 -7.95 -15.81 18.57
CA GLN A 76 -6.71 -16.36 19.12
C GLN A 76 -5.55 -15.36 19.10
N LYS A 77 -4.70 -15.43 20.13
CA LYS A 77 -3.55 -14.53 20.35
C LYS A 77 -2.72 -14.23 19.10
N ASP A 78 -2.40 -15.25 18.31
CA ASP A 78 -1.47 -15.14 17.19
C ASP A 78 -2.08 -14.47 15.95
N HIS A 79 -3.39 -14.18 15.98
CA HIS A 79 -4.15 -13.61 14.86
C HIS A 79 -4.90 -12.33 15.25
N ARG A 80 -4.45 -11.63 16.31
CA ARG A 80 -5.06 -10.38 16.82
C ARG A 80 -4.38 -9.09 16.32
N SER A 81 -3.41 -9.18 15.43
CA SER A 81 -2.83 -7.97 14.82
C SER A 81 -3.87 -7.29 13.92
N PRO A 82 -4.05 -5.95 13.99
CA PRO A 82 -5.00 -5.24 13.14
C PRO A 82 -4.61 -5.29 11.65
N ASP A 83 -5.62 -5.05 10.82
CA ASP A 83 -5.51 -4.86 9.36
C ASP A 83 -4.96 -6.08 8.60
N ILE A 84 -5.10 -7.27 9.19
CA ILE A 84 -4.79 -8.53 8.53
C ILE A 84 -6.05 -9.07 7.84
N ASP A 85 -5.93 -9.28 6.53
CA ASP A 85 -6.87 -10.00 5.69
C ASP A 85 -6.72 -11.52 5.87
N LEU A 86 -7.83 -12.22 6.12
CA LEU A 86 -7.90 -13.65 6.34
C LEU A 86 -9.05 -14.27 5.55
N ASP A 87 -8.75 -15.33 4.81
CA ASP A 87 -9.76 -16.22 4.24
C ASP A 87 -10.13 -17.28 5.28
N VAL A 88 -11.36 -17.24 5.78
CA VAL A 88 -11.82 -18.11 6.86
C VAL A 88 -13.07 -18.89 6.47
N THR A 89 -13.36 -19.94 7.21
CA THR A 89 -14.63 -20.66 7.13
C THR A 89 -15.42 -20.42 8.40
N ILE A 90 -16.68 -19.99 8.26
CA ILE A 90 -17.62 -19.82 9.36
C ILE A 90 -18.87 -20.61 9.00
N ASP A 91 -19.25 -21.59 9.82
CA ASP A 91 -20.39 -22.48 9.54
C ASP A 91 -20.33 -23.13 8.14
N ASN A 92 -19.16 -23.69 7.80
CA ASN A 92 -18.86 -24.32 6.51
C ASN A 92 -19.01 -23.40 5.27
N LYS A 93 -19.19 -22.09 5.46
CA LYS A 93 -19.22 -21.09 4.39
C LYS A 93 -17.92 -20.28 4.37
N PRO A 94 -17.38 -19.96 3.18
CA PRO A 94 -16.19 -19.14 3.07
C PRO A 94 -16.52 -17.66 3.33
N TYR A 95 -15.66 -16.99 4.08
CA TYR A 95 -15.71 -15.54 4.33
C TYR A 95 -14.32 -14.95 4.17
N LYS A 96 -14.26 -13.75 3.61
CA LYS A 96 -13.08 -12.90 3.73
C LYS A 96 -13.31 -11.93 4.87
N ILE A 97 -12.40 -11.95 5.84
CA ILE A 97 -12.47 -11.08 7.00
C ILE A 97 -11.19 -10.26 7.13
N LYS A 98 -11.33 -9.00 7.55
CA LYS A 98 -10.23 -8.16 7.97
C LYS A 98 -10.31 -7.94 9.48
N THR A 99 -9.25 -8.28 10.18
CA THR A 99 -9.12 -8.00 11.61
C THR A 99 -9.01 -6.49 11.85
N CYS A 100 -9.69 -5.97 12.85
CA CYS A 100 -9.65 -4.54 13.19
C CYS A 100 -9.63 -4.32 14.71
N LEU A 101 -8.86 -3.32 15.15
CA LEU A 101 -8.90 -2.88 16.54
C LEU A 101 -10.20 -2.12 16.79
N LEU A 102 -10.83 -2.41 17.93
CA LEU A 102 -11.99 -1.65 18.39
C LEU A 102 -11.57 -0.28 18.92
N PRO A 103 -12.40 0.77 18.73
CA PRO A 103 -13.69 0.77 18.02
C PRO A 103 -13.56 0.69 16.49
N PHE A 104 -14.56 0.10 15.81
CA PHE A 104 -14.62 0.03 14.33
C PHE A 104 -14.56 1.40 13.65
N TYR A 105 -15.09 2.41 14.35
CA TYR A 105 -15.00 3.80 13.94
C TYR A 105 -13.82 4.44 14.65
N GLN A 106 -12.81 4.86 13.89
CA GLN A 106 -11.81 5.77 14.42
C GLN A 106 -12.37 7.19 14.39
N PRO A 107 -12.37 7.92 15.53
CA PRO A 107 -12.79 9.30 15.54
C PRO A 107 -11.89 10.09 14.61
N GLN A 108 -12.51 10.77 13.64
CA GLN A 108 -11.80 11.64 12.71
C GLN A 108 -10.92 12.62 13.50
N THR A 109 -9.65 12.69 13.13
CA THR A 109 -8.73 13.64 13.74
C THR A 109 -9.11 15.07 13.34
N ARG A 110 -8.60 16.07 14.07
CA ARG A 110 -8.81 17.48 13.67
C ARG A 110 -8.28 17.74 12.25
N LYS A 111 -7.21 17.06 11.84
CA LYS A 111 -6.65 17.14 10.48
C LYS A 111 -7.60 16.56 9.44
N ASP A 112 -8.19 15.40 9.72
CA ASP A 112 -9.17 14.79 8.80
C ASP A 112 -10.39 15.70 8.63
N ARG A 113 -10.87 16.29 9.72
CA ARG A 113 -11.96 17.26 9.68
C ARG A 113 -11.60 18.53 8.91
N SER A 114 -10.39 19.07 9.12
CA SER A 114 -9.87 20.20 8.35
C SER A 114 -9.91 19.93 6.84
N LYS A 115 -9.42 18.77 6.42
CA LYS A 115 -9.42 18.36 5.00
C LYS A 115 -10.85 18.23 4.44
N ILE A 116 -11.78 17.64 5.20
CA ILE A 116 -13.18 17.53 4.78
C ILE A 116 -13.82 18.91 4.59
N LEU A 117 -13.57 19.86 5.51
CA LEU A 117 -14.09 21.22 5.40
C LEU A 117 -13.51 21.95 4.18
N GLN A 118 -12.21 21.79 3.94
CA GLN A 118 -11.55 22.29 2.73
C GLN A 118 -12.17 21.72 1.45
N ASP A 119 -12.31 20.39 1.35
CA ASP A 119 -12.90 19.74 0.18
C ASP A 119 -14.34 20.20 -0.05
N LYS A 120 -15.11 20.38 1.03
CA LYS A 120 -16.47 20.93 0.97
C LYS A 120 -16.47 22.37 0.46
N ALA A 121 -15.55 23.21 0.93
CA ALA A 121 -15.41 24.59 0.47
C ALA A 121 -15.12 24.65 -1.03
N LEU A 122 -14.18 23.83 -1.52
CA LEU A 122 -13.83 23.77 -2.94
C LEU A 122 -15.00 23.29 -3.81
N LYS A 123 -15.77 22.29 -3.35
CA LYS A 123 -16.97 21.82 -4.06
C LYS A 123 -18.07 22.86 -4.12
N LEU A 124 -18.30 23.60 -3.02
CA LEU A 124 -19.28 24.68 -3.00
C LEU A 124 -18.89 25.78 -3.98
N TYR A 125 -17.60 26.13 -4.02
CA TYR A 125 -17.09 27.12 -4.96
C TYR A 125 -17.24 26.69 -6.43
N GLN A 126 -17.12 25.40 -6.75
CA GLN A 126 -17.34 24.92 -8.12
C GLN A 126 -18.82 25.00 -8.56
N ASN A 127 -19.74 24.91 -7.61
CA ASN A 127 -21.18 24.81 -7.88
C ASN A 127 -21.92 26.15 -7.74
N GLN A 128 -21.31 27.16 -7.13
CA GLN A 128 -21.92 28.45 -6.83
C GLN A 128 -20.88 29.58 -6.93
N ASP A 129 -21.32 30.78 -7.29
CA ASP A 129 -20.47 31.98 -7.32
C ASP A 129 -20.43 32.73 -5.96
N ASP A 130 -21.03 32.16 -4.91
CA ASP A 130 -20.98 32.74 -3.54
C ASP A 130 -19.75 32.26 -2.77
N LEU A 131 -18.86 33.20 -2.47
CA LEU A 131 -17.62 32.95 -1.73
C LEU A 131 -17.78 32.97 -0.21
N ASN A 132 -18.93 33.39 0.35
CA ASN A 132 -19.09 33.55 1.80
C ASN A 132 -19.04 32.22 2.57
N GLN A 133 -19.76 31.21 2.09
CA GLN A 133 -19.79 29.89 2.74
C GLN A 133 -18.46 29.14 2.58
N PRO A 134 -17.82 29.08 1.38
CA PRO A 134 -16.49 28.50 1.23
C PRO A 134 -15.43 29.16 2.11
N VAL A 135 -15.43 30.49 2.22
CA VAL A 135 -14.49 31.24 3.08
C VAL A 135 -14.63 30.84 4.55
N THR A 136 -15.87 30.74 5.05
CA THR A 136 -16.14 30.33 6.44
C THR A 136 -15.59 28.93 6.72
N LEU A 137 -15.88 27.97 5.82
CA LEU A 137 -15.41 26.60 5.94
C LEU A 137 -13.87 26.49 5.93
N LEU A 138 -13.20 27.30 5.12
CA LEU A 138 -11.74 27.32 5.08
C LEU A 138 -11.10 27.94 6.33
N ARG A 139 -11.75 28.95 6.94
CA ARG A 139 -11.31 29.47 8.25
C ARG A 139 -11.42 28.41 9.33
N GLU A 140 -12.54 27.71 9.41
CA GLU A 140 -12.71 26.57 10.33
C GLU A 140 -11.68 25.46 10.05
N ALA A 141 -11.39 25.17 8.78
CA ALA A 141 -10.36 24.20 8.41
C ALA A 141 -8.98 24.58 8.95
N ILE A 142 -8.60 25.85 8.84
CA ILE A 142 -7.31 26.36 9.36
C ILE A 142 -7.28 26.34 10.89
N GLU A 143 -8.39 26.65 11.57
CA GLU A 143 -8.47 26.53 13.04
C GLU A 143 -8.26 25.09 13.52
N LEU A 144 -8.80 24.11 12.77
CA LEU A 144 -8.64 22.69 13.07
C LEU A 144 -7.25 22.15 12.74
N ASP A 145 -6.63 22.63 11.66
CA ASP A 145 -5.25 22.31 11.29
C ASP A 145 -4.50 23.56 10.81
N PRO A 146 -3.78 24.25 11.72
CA PRO A 146 -3.01 25.44 11.39
C PRO A 146 -1.84 25.21 10.43
N LYS A 147 -1.56 23.97 10.04
CA LYS A 147 -0.54 23.59 9.05
C LYS A 147 -1.13 23.13 7.71
N ASN A 148 -2.45 23.25 7.51
CA ASN A 148 -3.09 22.86 6.26
C ASN A 148 -2.79 23.88 5.16
N ALA A 149 -1.65 23.70 4.47
CA ALA A 149 -1.15 24.57 3.41
C ALA A 149 -2.20 24.85 2.33
N THR A 150 -2.90 23.82 1.86
CA THR A 150 -3.90 23.95 0.80
C THR A 150 -5.14 24.74 1.23
N ALA A 151 -5.51 24.71 2.52
CA ALA A 151 -6.58 25.56 3.04
C ALA A 151 -6.18 27.04 3.10
N TYR A 152 -4.92 27.36 3.46
CA TYR A 152 -4.40 28.73 3.37
C TYR A 152 -4.40 29.24 1.93
N GLU A 153 -3.93 28.42 0.98
CA GLU A 153 -3.92 28.75 -0.45
C GLU A 153 -5.33 29.07 -0.96
N ALA A 154 -6.28 28.14 -0.77
CA ALA A 154 -7.65 28.30 -1.22
C ALA A 154 -8.32 29.53 -0.59
N LEU A 155 -8.11 29.77 0.71
CA LEU A 155 -8.69 30.92 1.40
C LEU A 155 -8.12 32.24 0.86
N GLY A 156 -6.80 32.30 0.63
CA GLY A 156 -6.16 33.47 0.03
C GLY A 156 -6.73 33.80 -1.36
N VAL A 157 -6.88 32.79 -2.22
CA VAL A 157 -7.48 32.95 -3.56
C VAL A 157 -8.94 33.41 -3.48
N PHE A 158 -9.72 32.91 -2.53
CA PHE A 158 -11.12 33.33 -2.38
C PHE A 158 -11.23 34.75 -1.85
N LEU A 159 -10.37 35.15 -0.90
CA LEU A 159 -10.34 36.52 -0.39
C LEU A 159 -9.83 37.52 -1.44
N SER A 160 -8.89 37.13 -2.30
CA SER A 160 -8.44 38.01 -3.40
C SER A 160 -9.55 38.26 -4.41
N LYS A 161 -10.38 37.26 -4.71
CA LYS A 161 -11.60 37.42 -5.54
C LYS A 161 -12.64 38.34 -4.91
N GLN A 162 -12.69 38.41 -3.58
CA GLN A 162 -13.48 39.39 -2.83
C GLN A 162 -12.79 40.77 -2.70
N ASN A 163 -11.67 41.00 -3.40
CA ASN A 163 -10.85 42.21 -3.32
C ASN A 163 -10.27 42.50 -1.91
N LYS A 164 -10.20 41.47 -1.05
CA LYS A 164 -9.59 41.54 0.30
C LYS A 164 -8.11 41.18 0.23
N LEU A 165 -7.35 41.98 -0.51
CA LEU A 165 -5.96 41.67 -0.87
C LEU A 165 -5.02 41.62 0.34
N ASP A 166 -5.20 42.48 1.35
CA ASP A 166 -4.35 42.47 2.55
C ASP A 166 -4.46 41.16 3.34
N GLU A 167 -5.68 40.65 3.50
CA GLU A 167 -5.91 39.36 4.15
C GLU A 167 -5.34 38.20 3.32
N ALA A 168 -5.51 38.24 2.00
CA ALA A 168 -4.97 37.23 1.10
C ALA A 168 -3.43 37.18 1.14
N ILE A 169 -2.77 38.34 1.17
CA ILE A 169 -1.31 38.46 1.32
C ILE A 169 -0.86 37.90 2.67
N ALA A 170 -1.57 38.22 3.77
CA ALA A 170 -1.23 37.68 5.09
C ALA A 170 -1.32 36.15 5.14
N LEU A 171 -2.33 35.56 4.48
CA LEU A 171 -2.47 34.10 4.38
C LEU A 171 -1.37 33.47 3.54
N MET A 172 -0.97 34.08 2.42
CA MET A 172 0.12 33.53 1.61
C MET A 172 1.47 33.64 2.33
N LYS A 173 1.73 34.73 3.07
CA LYS A 173 2.93 34.82 3.93
C LYS A 173 2.94 33.70 4.97
N ARG A 174 1.79 33.44 5.60
CA ARG A 174 1.66 32.34 6.55
C ARG A 174 1.86 30.98 5.88
N LEU A 175 1.41 30.82 4.65
CA LEU A 175 1.64 29.62 3.84
C LEU A 175 3.14 29.41 3.57
N VAL A 176 3.88 30.46 3.21
CA VAL A 176 5.35 30.40 3.04
C VAL A 176 6.05 29.99 4.34
N GLU A 177 5.59 30.49 5.50
CA GLU A 177 6.14 30.07 6.80
C GLU A 177 5.86 28.59 7.12
N ILE A 178 4.73 28.05 6.66
CA ILE A 178 4.34 26.64 6.86
C ILE A 178 5.09 25.73 5.88
N ASN A 179 5.18 26.14 4.63
CA ASN A 179 5.83 25.42 3.53
C ASN A 179 6.65 26.40 2.67
N PRO A 180 7.96 26.57 2.98
CA PRO A 180 8.83 27.47 2.23
C PRO A 180 9.02 27.11 0.76
N GLU A 181 8.81 25.84 0.39
CA GLU A 181 8.96 25.35 -0.98
C GLU A 181 7.65 25.47 -1.79
N GLU A 182 6.60 26.10 -1.23
CA GLU A 182 5.32 26.27 -1.91
C GLU A 182 5.38 27.37 -2.98
N ILE A 183 5.70 26.95 -4.21
CA ILE A 183 5.78 27.81 -5.40
C ILE A 183 4.49 28.63 -5.60
N MET A 184 3.32 28.03 -5.32
CA MET A 184 2.04 28.72 -5.50
C MET A 184 1.86 29.89 -4.53
N ALA A 185 2.45 29.82 -3.33
CA ALA A 185 2.36 30.90 -2.35
C ALA A 185 3.06 32.17 -2.84
N HIS A 186 4.29 32.04 -3.36
CA HIS A 186 5.04 33.15 -3.95
C HIS A 186 4.40 33.67 -5.25
N SER A 187 3.87 32.78 -6.08
CA SER A 187 3.13 33.16 -7.30
C SER A 187 1.88 34.00 -6.96
N ASN A 188 1.10 33.57 -5.97
CA ASN A 188 -0.09 34.28 -5.50
C ASN A 188 0.27 35.61 -4.82
N LEU A 189 1.34 35.66 -4.00
CA LEU A 189 1.84 36.92 -3.43
C LEU A 189 2.22 37.92 -4.52
N SER A 190 2.93 37.46 -5.56
CA SER A 190 3.28 38.31 -6.70
C SER A 190 2.04 38.93 -7.35
N VAL A 191 1.02 38.12 -7.62
CA VAL A 191 -0.24 38.58 -8.21
C VAL A 191 -0.95 39.58 -7.29
N TYR A 192 -1.05 39.29 -5.99
CA TYR A 192 -1.76 40.16 -5.04
C TYR A 192 -1.04 41.49 -4.83
N TYR A 193 0.29 41.50 -4.76
CA TYR A 193 1.08 42.73 -4.71
C TYR A 193 0.94 43.55 -5.99
N MET A 194 0.91 42.90 -7.16
CA MET A 194 0.67 43.57 -8.44
C MET A 194 -0.72 44.24 -8.46
N GLN A 195 -1.76 43.57 -7.95
CA GLN A 195 -3.11 44.12 -7.82
C GLN A 195 -3.17 45.32 -6.85
N GLN A 196 -2.30 45.37 -5.84
CA GLN A 196 -2.13 46.54 -4.95
C GLN A 196 -1.23 47.65 -5.52
N GLY A 197 -0.63 47.47 -6.71
CA GLY A 197 0.33 48.40 -7.29
C GLY A 197 1.73 48.35 -6.64
N ARG A 198 2.02 47.34 -5.81
CA ARG A 198 3.31 47.12 -5.16
C ARG A 198 4.25 46.32 -6.07
N ILE A 199 4.71 46.97 -7.14
CA ILE A 199 5.44 46.33 -8.24
C ILE A 199 6.75 45.69 -7.76
N GLU A 200 7.53 46.37 -6.90
CA GLU A 200 8.82 45.85 -6.41
C GLU A 200 8.66 44.57 -5.60
N ASP A 201 7.67 44.53 -4.69
CA ASP A 201 7.34 43.33 -3.93
C ASP A 201 6.87 42.21 -4.87
N ALA A 202 6.06 42.53 -5.87
CA ALA A 202 5.56 41.54 -6.83
C ALA A 202 6.68 40.86 -7.63
N GLU A 203 7.65 41.64 -8.11
CA GLU A 203 8.80 41.11 -8.87
C GLU A 203 9.72 40.27 -7.97
N ARG A 204 9.89 40.64 -6.69
CA ARG A 204 10.64 39.81 -5.73
C ARG A 204 10.01 38.43 -5.58
N GLU A 205 8.71 38.37 -5.29
CA GLU A 205 8.01 37.10 -5.08
C GLU A 205 7.95 36.26 -6.35
N LYS A 206 7.86 36.89 -7.52
CA LYS A 206 7.97 36.20 -8.82
C LYS A 206 9.35 35.58 -9.02
N GLY A 207 10.41 36.29 -8.61
CA GLY A 207 11.78 35.78 -8.61
C GLY A 207 11.93 34.53 -7.74
N GLU A 208 11.41 34.57 -6.52
CA GLU A 208 11.39 33.43 -5.59
C GLU A 208 10.64 32.22 -6.17
N ALA A 209 9.42 32.43 -6.70
CA ALA A 209 8.65 31.37 -7.34
C ALA A 209 9.43 30.73 -8.52
N THR A 210 10.13 31.55 -9.31
CA THR A 210 10.94 31.09 -10.43
C THR A 210 12.14 30.28 -9.97
N ALA A 211 12.85 30.74 -8.93
CA ALA A 211 13.98 30.03 -8.35
C ALA A 211 13.57 28.64 -7.83
N LEU A 212 12.48 28.57 -7.06
CA LEU A 212 11.92 27.30 -6.55
C LEU A 212 11.49 26.36 -7.68
N GLN A 213 10.91 26.87 -8.77
CA GLN A 213 10.57 26.05 -9.94
C GLN A 213 11.82 25.44 -10.59
N PHE A 214 12.90 26.21 -10.73
CA PHE A 214 14.16 25.70 -11.27
C PHE A 214 14.77 24.63 -10.35
N GLU A 215 14.81 24.86 -9.04
CA GLU A 215 15.33 23.88 -8.08
C GLU A 215 14.54 22.57 -8.13
N LYS A 216 13.21 22.65 -8.17
CA LYS A 216 12.33 21.47 -8.30
C LYS A 216 12.59 20.71 -9.61
N ALA A 217 12.72 21.41 -10.73
CA ALA A 217 13.00 20.78 -12.03
C ALA A 217 14.38 20.10 -12.05
N ILE A 218 15.39 20.71 -11.44
CA ILE A 218 16.72 20.11 -11.30
C ILE A 218 16.64 18.85 -10.44
N ALA A 219 15.97 18.90 -9.29
CA ALA A 219 15.80 17.76 -8.41
C ALA A 219 15.06 16.59 -9.08
N GLU A 220 13.98 16.87 -9.82
CA GLU A 220 13.23 15.86 -10.58
C GLU A 220 14.09 15.21 -11.68
N ASN A 221 14.88 16.00 -12.40
CA ASN A 221 15.78 15.48 -13.43
C ASN A 221 16.91 14.63 -12.85
N MET A 222 17.50 15.04 -11.72
CA MET A 222 18.51 14.25 -11.03
C MET A 222 17.93 12.95 -10.47
N ALA A 223 16.71 12.98 -9.93
CA ALA A 223 16.03 11.79 -9.43
C ALA A 223 15.71 10.79 -10.56
N LYS A 224 15.24 11.28 -11.71
CA LYS A 224 15.02 10.46 -12.91
C LYS A 224 16.32 9.83 -13.40
N LYS A 225 17.37 10.63 -13.58
CA LYS A 225 18.70 10.14 -14.01
C LYS A 225 19.25 9.08 -13.06
N THR A 226 19.17 9.31 -11.75
CA THR A 226 19.64 8.35 -10.74
C THR A 226 18.86 7.03 -10.81
N THR A 227 17.55 7.09 -11.08
CA THR A 227 16.72 5.90 -11.21
C THR A 227 17.05 5.14 -12.50
N GLU A 228 17.22 5.84 -13.62
CA GLU A 228 17.63 5.26 -14.89
C GLU A 228 19.00 4.61 -14.82
N ASP A 229 19.99 5.26 -14.20
CA ASP A 229 21.34 4.72 -14.00
C ASP A 229 21.30 3.44 -13.15
N LYS A 230 20.49 3.40 -12.09
CA LYS A 230 20.28 2.18 -11.27
C LYS A 230 19.65 1.05 -12.06
N VAL A 231 18.62 1.34 -12.86
CA VAL A 231 17.96 0.34 -13.71
C VAL A 231 18.93 -0.20 -14.76
N LYS A 232 19.73 0.68 -15.38
CA LYS A 232 20.75 0.29 -16.36
C LYS A 232 21.84 -0.59 -15.73
N GLN A 233 22.26 -0.27 -14.51
CA GLN A 233 23.23 -1.08 -13.78
C GLN A 233 22.66 -2.46 -13.42
N ASP A 234 21.44 -2.54 -12.86
CA ASP A 234 20.78 -3.82 -12.54
C ASP A 234 20.61 -4.70 -13.81
N LEU A 235 20.24 -4.08 -14.94
CA LEU A 235 20.15 -4.79 -16.22
C LEU A 235 21.52 -5.33 -16.66
N ALA A 236 22.58 -4.52 -16.57
CA ALA A 236 23.93 -4.95 -16.93
C ALA A 236 24.44 -6.10 -16.04
N GLU A 237 24.18 -6.05 -14.73
CA GLU A 237 24.53 -7.11 -13.79
C GLU A 237 23.77 -8.42 -14.08
N ARG A 238 22.49 -8.34 -14.48
CA ARG A 238 21.70 -9.52 -14.88
C ARG A 238 22.16 -10.13 -16.21
N GLU A 239 22.50 -9.32 -17.21
CA GLU A 239 23.07 -9.81 -18.47
C GLU A 239 24.45 -10.45 -18.26
N GLN A 240 25.27 -9.90 -17.35
CA GLN A 240 26.54 -10.54 -16.96
C GLN A 240 26.29 -11.90 -16.31
N LYS A 241 25.31 -12.03 -15.41
CA LYS A 241 24.92 -13.33 -14.82
C LYS A 241 24.47 -14.33 -15.87
N ILE A 242 23.69 -13.90 -16.86
CA ILE A 242 23.30 -14.75 -18.00
C ILE A 242 24.53 -15.29 -18.73
N SER A 243 25.51 -14.42 -19.03
CA SER A 243 26.75 -14.83 -19.68
C SER A 243 27.54 -15.85 -18.85
N MET A 244 27.63 -15.64 -17.52
CA MET A 244 28.30 -16.57 -16.62
C MET A 244 27.62 -17.95 -16.59
N PHE A 245 26.28 -17.99 -16.48
CA PHE A 245 25.56 -19.26 -16.53
C PHE A 245 25.73 -19.96 -17.88
N LYS A 246 25.69 -19.23 -19.00
CA LYS A 246 25.94 -19.82 -20.33
C LYS A 246 27.33 -20.45 -20.44
N GLN A 247 28.37 -19.81 -19.90
CA GLN A 247 29.73 -20.39 -19.89
C GLN A 247 29.80 -21.70 -19.10
N VAL A 248 29.08 -21.81 -17.98
CA VAL A 248 28.99 -23.09 -17.25
C VAL A 248 28.28 -24.15 -18.11
N LEU A 249 27.20 -23.77 -18.79
CA LEU A 249 26.42 -24.67 -19.64
C LEU A 249 27.14 -25.10 -20.93
N GLU A 250 28.17 -24.37 -21.37
CA GLU A 250 29.07 -24.82 -22.43
C GLU A 250 29.95 -26.01 -21.99
N ILE A 251 30.23 -26.11 -20.69
CA ILE A 251 31.05 -27.19 -20.11
C ILE A 251 30.17 -28.36 -19.67
N ASP A 252 29.09 -28.06 -18.94
CA ASP A 252 28.09 -29.03 -18.49
C ASP A 252 26.68 -28.56 -18.88
N PRO A 253 26.15 -29.03 -20.03
CA PRO A 253 24.85 -28.61 -20.53
C PRO A 253 23.67 -28.91 -19.60
N VAL A 254 23.82 -29.87 -18.69
CA VAL A 254 22.75 -30.27 -17.77
C VAL A 254 22.95 -29.70 -16.37
N ASP A 255 23.95 -28.86 -16.09
CA ASP A 255 24.19 -28.35 -14.73
C ASP A 255 22.92 -27.73 -14.11
N GLN A 256 22.54 -28.23 -12.93
CA GLN A 256 21.30 -27.88 -12.25
C GLN A 256 21.24 -26.39 -11.88
N VAL A 257 22.34 -25.87 -11.34
CA VAL A 257 22.42 -24.53 -10.76
C VAL A 257 22.43 -23.49 -11.87
N ALA A 258 23.20 -23.74 -12.92
CA ALA A 258 23.31 -22.85 -14.06
C ALA A 258 22.02 -22.81 -14.88
N ASN A 259 21.38 -23.96 -15.15
CA ASN A 259 20.09 -23.95 -15.84
C ASN A 259 18.99 -23.29 -15.00
N PHE A 260 18.87 -23.60 -13.71
CA PHE A 260 17.86 -22.96 -12.86
C PHE A 260 18.13 -21.45 -12.69
N GLY A 261 19.39 -21.07 -12.47
CA GLY A 261 19.82 -19.68 -12.36
C GLY A 261 19.55 -18.88 -13.64
N LEU A 262 19.86 -19.46 -14.81
CA LEU A 262 19.59 -18.85 -16.11
C LEU A 262 18.08 -18.65 -16.34
N GLY A 263 17.29 -19.68 -16.05
CA GLY A 263 15.83 -19.62 -16.11
C GLY A 263 15.23 -18.55 -15.19
N SER A 264 15.76 -18.42 -13.97
CA SER A 264 15.35 -17.40 -13.01
C SER A 264 15.69 -15.99 -13.48
N VAL A 265 16.90 -15.77 -13.98
CA VAL A 265 17.31 -14.43 -14.46
C VAL A 265 16.49 -14.03 -15.69
N TYR A 266 16.24 -14.94 -16.62
CA TYR A 266 15.36 -14.67 -17.76
C TYR A 266 13.91 -14.42 -17.35
N HIS A 267 13.38 -15.18 -16.39
CA HIS A 267 12.05 -14.95 -15.84
C HIS A 267 11.93 -13.53 -15.26
N ASP A 268 12.91 -13.10 -14.46
CA ASP A 268 12.90 -11.77 -13.86
C ASP A 268 13.04 -10.64 -14.90
N LEU A 269 13.81 -10.88 -15.97
CA LEU A 269 13.91 -9.98 -17.13
C LEU A 269 12.68 -10.03 -18.05
N LYS A 270 11.65 -10.83 -17.70
CA LYS A 270 10.45 -11.08 -18.51
C LYS A 270 10.73 -11.69 -19.87
N ARG A 271 11.91 -12.29 -20.05
CA ARG A 271 12.33 -13.06 -21.23
C ARG A 271 11.81 -14.49 -21.10
N TYR A 272 10.49 -14.63 -20.98
CA TYR A 272 9.85 -15.87 -20.55
C TYR A 272 10.08 -17.04 -21.52
N GLU A 273 10.09 -16.77 -22.83
CA GLU A 273 10.39 -17.80 -23.83
C GLU A 273 11.82 -18.35 -23.68
N GLU A 274 12.78 -17.48 -23.35
CA GLU A 274 14.17 -17.90 -23.12
C GLU A 274 14.36 -18.59 -21.76
N ALA A 275 13.47 -18.32 -20.79
CA ALA A 275 13.46 -18.99 -19.50
C ALA A 275 12.96 -20.45 -19.59
N LEU A 276 12.14 -20.80 -20.58
CA LEU A 276 11.53 -22.13 -20.69
C LEU A 276 12.56 -23.27 -20.89
N PRO A 277 13.44 -23.25 -21.91
CA PRO A 277 14.37 -24.35 -22.15
C PRO A 277 15.25 -24.73 -20.95
N PRO A 278 15.94 -23.79 -20.26
CA PRO A 278 16.77 -24.17 -19.14
C PRO A 278 15.95 -24.68 -17.94
N LEU A 279 14.77 -24.12 -17.68
CA LEU A 279 13.89 -24.65 -16.61
C LEU A 279 13.35 -26.05 -16.93
N GLN A 280 13.02 -26.32 -18.19
CA GLN A 280 12.62 -27.65 -18.66
C GLN A 280 13.75 -28.66 -18.52
N THR A 281 14.99 -28.27 -18.82
CA THR A 281 16.18 -29.11 -18.58
C THR A 281 16.28 -29.49 -17.10
N VAL A 282 16.12 -28.54 -16.18
CA VAL A 282 16.20 -28.84 -14.74
C VAL A 282 15.10 -29.81 -14.31
N VAL A 283 13.86 -29.59 -14.75
CA VAL A 283 12.74 -30.48 -14.42
C VAL A 283 12.93 -31.89 -14.99
N LYS A 284 13.51 -32.00 -16.18
CA LYS A 284 13.73 -33.29 -16.86
C LYS A 284 14.84 -34.11 -16.20
N GLU A 285 15.98 -33.48 -15.93
CA GLU A 285 17.19 -34.16 -15.43
C GLU A 285 17.20 -34.27 -13.89
N TYR A 286 16.63 -33.29 -13.17
CA TYR A 286 16.55 -33.24 -11.70
C TYR A 286 15.10 -33.26 -11.21
N LYS A 287 14.48 -34.44 -11.33
CA LYS A 287 13.06 -34.67 -11.03
C LYS A 287 12.67 -34.42 -9.57
N ASP A 288 13.62 -34.25 -8.66
CA ASP A 288 13.40 -33.96 -7.24
C ASP A 288 13.53 -32.45 -6.91
N TYR A 289 13.79 -31.61 -7.91
CA TYR A 289 13.99 -30.18 -7.71
C TYR A 289 12.68 -29.40 -7.84
N SER A 290 11.90 -29.44 -6.75
CA SER A 290 10.57 -28.82 -6.63
C SER A 290 10.53 -27.31 -6.96
N ALA A 291 11.62 -26.57 -6.72
CA ALA A 291 11.70 -25.14 -7.02
C ALA A 291 11.67 -24.82 -8.52
N ALA A 292 12.20 -25.71 -9.39
CA ALA A 292 12.10 -25.52 -10.84
C ALA A 292 10.66 -25.67 -11.34
N TYR A 293 9.86 -26.56 -10.77
CA TYR A 293 8.44 -26.69 -11.12
C TYR A 293 7.65 -25.41 -10.78
N VAL A 294 7.94 -24.78 -9.63
CA VAL A 294 7.32 -23.50 -9.26
C VAL A 294 7.63 -22.44 -10.32
N LEU A 295 8.90 -22.26 -10.65
CA LEU A 295 9.33 -21.19 -11.55
C LEU A 295 8.92 -21.47 -13.01
N LEU A 296 8.95 -22.73 -13.44
CA LEU A 296 8.49 -23.16 -14.77
C LEU A 296 6.99 -22.90 -14.93
N GLY A 297 6.18 -23.32 -13.94
CA GLY A 297 4.74 -23.09 -13.96
C GLY A 297 4.39 -21.59 -13.99
N LYS A 298 5.08 -20.76 -13.18
CA LYS A 298 4.91 -19.30 -13.20
C LYS A 298 5.30 -18.69 -14.55
N THR A 299 6.37 -19.20 -15.17
CA THR A 299 6.81 -18.75 -16.49
C THR A 299 5.78 -19.08 -17.56
N MET A 300 5.21 -20.28 -17.52
CA MET A 300 4.12 -20.70 -18.41
C MET A 300 2.84 -19.87 -18.20
N GLU A 301 2.48 -19.54 -16.96
CA GLU A 301 1.37 -18.61 -16.68
C GLU A 301 1.59 -17.24 -17.35
N LYS A 302 2.81 -16.71 -17.31
CA LYS A 302 3.15 -15.42 -17.94
C LYS A 302 3.10 -15.46 -19.47
N LEU A 303 3.25 -16.65 -20.06
CA LEU A 303 3.10 -16.90 -21.49
C LEU A 303 1.66 -17.30 -21.89
N SER A 304 0.70 -17.23 -20.98
CA SER A 304 -0.69 -17.66 -21.20
C SER A 304 -0.84 -19.15 -21.57
N ARG A 305 0.17 -19.98 -21.23
CA ARG A 305 0.16 -21.43 -21.45
C ARG A 305 -0.44 -22.14 -20.24
N GLN A 306 -1.72 -21.89 -19.99
CA GLN A 306 -2.40 -22.28 -18.74
C GLN A 306 -2.46 -23.80 -18.53
N ASP A 307 -2.80 -24.57 -19.57
CA ASP A 307 -2.89 -26.03 -19.48
C ASP A 307 -1.54 -26.66 -19.09
N GLU A 308 -0.46 -26.15 -19.66
CA GLU A 308 0.90 -26.59 -19.38
C GLU A 308 1.36 -26.18 -17.97
N ALA A 309 0.97 -24.98 -17.52
CA ALA A 309 1.22 -24.53 -16.15
C ALA A 309 0.50 -25.43 -15.12
N ILE A 310 -0.77 -25.76 -15.37
CA ILE A 310 -1.57 -26.67 -14.53
C ILE A 310 -0.89 -28.04 -14.44
N GLN A 311 -0.46 -28.58 -15.58
CA GLN A 311 0.21 -29.86 -15.61
C GLN A 311 1.55 -29.82 -14.84
N THR A 312 2.35 -28.78 -15.08
CA THR A 312 3.63 -28.56 -14.38
C THR A 312 3.45 -28.47 -12.87
N TYR A 313 2.40 -27.76 -12.40
CA TYR A 313 2.12 -27.66 -10.96
C TYR A 313 1.66 -28.99 -10.36
N ARG A 314 0.84 -29.77 -11.05
CA ARG A 314 0.41 -31.10 -10.57
C ARG A 314 1.61 -32.03 -10.38
N GLU A 315 2.51 -32.07 -11.36
CA GLU A 315 3.74 -32.85 -11.29
C GLU A 315 4.65 -32.36 -10.16
N GLY A 316 4.87 -31.04 -10.07
CA GLY A 316 5.69 -30.43 -9.03
C GLY A 316 5.14 -30.66 -7.62
N ILE A 317 3.82 -30.68 -7.42
CA ILE A 317 3.18 -31.01 -6.13
C ILE A 317 3.48 -32.45 -5.72
N ALA A 318 3.41 -33.41 -6.65
CA ALA A 318 3.75 -34.80 -6.38
C ALA A 318 5.23 -34.94 -5.96
N VAL A 319 6.12 -34.23 -6.66
CA VAL A 319 7.56 -34.18 -6.35
C VAL A 319 7.81 -33.56 -4.98
N ALA A 320 7.26 -32.36 -4.73
CA ALA A 320 7.46 -31.62 -3.48
C ALA A 320 6.89 -32.36 -2.27
N SER A 321 5.74 -33.02 -2.43
CA SER A 321 5.12 -33.87 -1.41
C SER A 321 6.00 -35.07 -1.05
N LYS A 322 6.55 -35.74 -2.07
CA LYS A 322 7.46 -36.89 -1.88
C LYS A 322 8.76 -36.49 -1.17
N LYS A 323 9.28 -35.30 -1.46
CA LYS A 323 10.54 -34.79 -0.89
C LYS A 323 10.36 -34.12 0.48
N GLY A 324 9.16 -33.64 0.79
CA GLY A 324 8.88 -32.85 2.00
C GLY A 324 9.15 -31.35 1.85
N ASP A 325 9.22 -30.84 0.62
CA ASP A 325 9.48 -29.42 0.32
C ASP A 325 8.19 -28.60 0.52
N LEU A 326 7.88 -28.27 1.78
CA LEU A 326 6.60 -27.65 2.18
C LEU A 326 6.33 -26.30 1.52
N MET A 327 7.36 -25.50 1.22
CA MET A 327 7.19 -24.15 0.67
C MET A 327 6.82 -24.18 -0.82
N PRO A 328 7.59 -24.83 -1.72
CA PRO A 328 7.17 -25.08 -3.11
C PRO A 328 5.82 -25.79 -3.20
N LEU A 329 5.56 -26.78 -2.34
CA LEU A 329 4.30 -27.51 -2.30
C LEU A 329 3.09 -26.59 -2.12
N LYS A 330 3.12 -25.75 -1.07
CA LYS A 330 2.02 -24.82 -0.77
C LYS A 330 1.84 -23.79 -1.89
N GLU A 331 2.93 -23.27 -2.42
CA GLU A 331 2.88 -22.28 -3.48
C GLU A 331 2.26 -22.84 -4.77
N MET A 332 2.66 -24.04 -5.19
CA MET A 332 2.07 -24.70 -6.36
C MET A 332 0.61 -25.08 -6.13
N GLN A 333 0.23 -25.54 -4.93
CA GLN A 333 -1.19 -25.80 -4.60
C GLN A 333 -2.04 -24.54 -4.70
N GLN A 334 -1.54 -23.42 -4.17
CA GLN A 334 -2.23 -22.14 -4.25
C GLN A 334 -2.39 -21.69 -5.71
N LYS A 335 -1.32 -21.78 -6.51
CA LYS A 335 -1.32 -21.42 -7.94
C LYS A 335 -2.25 -22.31 -8.76
N LEU A 336 -2.19 -23.61 -8.55
CA LEU A 336 -3.06 -24.58 -9.21
C LEU A 336 -4.54 -24.30 -8.90
N ASN A 337 -4.87 -24.05 -7.63
CA ASN A 337 -6.23 -23.72 -7.23
C ASN A 337 -6.70 -22.42 -7.89
N GLN A 338 -5.86 -21.38 -7.96
CA GLN A 338 -6.21 -20.13 -8.64
C GLN A 338 -6.56 -20.36 -10.10
N LEU A 339 -5.73 -21.11 -10.84
CA LEU A 339 -5.94 -21.39 -12.26
C LEU A 339 -7.22 -22.20 -12.52
N LEU A 340 -7.51 -23.21 -11.70
CA LEU A 340 -8.71 -24.05 -11.86
C LEU A 340 -10.03 -23.31 -11.59
N HIS A 341 -10.00 -22.23 -10.80
CA HIS A 341 -11.19 -21.43 -10.46
C HIS A 341 -11.32 -20.15 -11.31
N SER A 342 -10.36 -19.88 -12.19
CA SER A 342 -10.38 -18.72 -13.11
C SER A 342 -10.60 -19.11 -14.58
N SER A 343 -10.73 -20.40 -14.88
CA SER A 343 -11.28 -20.88 -16.16
C SER A 343 -12.81 -20.77 -16.15
N PRO A 344 -13.44 -20.19 -17.18
CA PRO A 344 -14.89 -19.93 -17.25
C PRO A 344 -15.75 -21.20 -17.35
#